data_AF-I4YTC2-F1
#
_entry.id   AF-I4YTC2-F1
#
_cell.length_a   1.000
_cell.length_b   1.000
_cell.length_c   1.000
_cell.angle_alpha   90.00
_cell.angle_beta   90.00
_cell.angle_gamma   90.00
#
_symmetry.space_group_name_H-M   'P 1'
#
loop_
_entity.id
_entity.type
_entity.pdbx_description
1 polymer ?
#
loop_
_entity_poly.entity_id
_entity_poly.type
_entity_poly.pdbx_seq_one_letter_code
_entity_poly.pdbx_strand_id
1 'polypeptide(L)' 'MEAEIEFVARALYDAEDDAQTWDCEPDIIKDEFRRYARAALELLAEHRKPKIRGVQTLVVPYAA' A
#
# COMPACT_ATOMS: atom_id res chain seq x y z
N MET A 1 -8.00 -0.53 -11.07
CA MET A 1 -7.66 0.39 -9.96
C MET A 1 -8.76 0.45 -8.91
N GLU A 2 -10.03 0.69 -9.25
CA GLU A 2 -11.11 0.71 -8.23
C GLU A 2 -11.23 -0.59 -7.43
N ALA A 3 -11.14 -1.75 -8.09
CA ALA A 3 -11.13 -3.04 -7.40
C ALA A 3 -9.93 -3.22 -6.46
N GLU A 4 -8.74 -2.73 -6.83
CA GLU A 4 -7.54 -2.81 -5.99
C GLU A 4 -7.68 -1.92 -4.75
N ILE A 5 -8.27 -0.74 -4.92
CA ILE A 5 -8.59 0.18 -3.83
C ILE A 5 -9.57 -0.49 -2.86
N GLU A 6 -10.62 -1.15 -3.35
CA GLU A 6 -11.57 -1.89 -2.51
C GLU A 6 -10.91 -3.04 -1.74
N PHE A 7 -10.06 -3.82 -2.38
CA PHE A 7 -9.34 -4.91 -1.70
C PHE A 7 -8.41 -4.40 -0.60
N VAL A 8 -7.66 -3.32 -0.87
CA VAL A 8 -6.76 -2.73 0.12
C VAL A 8 -7.57 -2.05 1.23
N ALA A 9 -8.66 -1.36 0.90
CA ALA A 9 -9.53 -0.72 1.88
C ALA A 9 -10.13 -1.74 2.85
N ARG A 10 -10.66 -2.86 2.31
CA ARG A 10 -11.17 -3.97 3.12
C ARG A 10 -10.07 -4.61 3.96
N ALA A 11 -8.88 -4.84 3.41
CA ALA A 11 -7.77 -5.41 4.17
C ALA A 11 -7.30 -4.51 5.32
N LEU A 12 -7.32 -3.19 5.12
CA LEU A 12 -7.01 -2.21 6.17
C LEU A 12 -8.11 -2.20 7.24
N TYR A 13 -9.37 -2.25 6.85
CA TYR A 13 -10.50 -2.32 7.78
C TYR A 13 -10.49 -3.62 8.60
N ASP A 14 -10.31 -4.77 7.95
CA ASP A 14 -10.24 -6.09 8.59
C ASP A 14 -9.06 -6.17 9.58
N ALA A 15 -7.99 -5.37 9.39
CA ALA A 15 -6.84 -5.33 10.31
C ALA A 15 -7.11 -4.57 11.61
N GLU A 16 -8.10 -3.69 11.64
CA GLU A 16 -8.49 -2.94 12.85
C GLU A 16 -9.37 -3.78 13.80
N ASP A 17 -9.63 -5.05 13.47
CA ASP A 17 -10.42 -6.01 14.27
C ASP A 17 -11.80 -5.45 14.66
N ASP A 18 -12.46 -4.78 13.71
CA ASP A 18 -13.78 -4.21 13.92
C ASP A 18 -14.86 -5.31 13.94
N ALA A 19 -15.85 -5.15 14.82
CA ALA A 19 -16.89 -6.16 15.04
C ALA A 19 -17.89 -6.24 13.88
N GLN A 20 -17.91 -5.23 13.01
CA GLN A 20 -18.83 -5.14 11.89
C GLN A 20 -18.18 -5.65 10.60
N THR A 21 -18.97 -6.32 9.76
CA THR A 21 -18.47 -6.79 8.46
C THR A 21 -18.41 -5.63 7.48
N TRP A 22 -17.33 -5.54 6.69
CA TRP A 22 -17.14 -4.54 5.64
C TRP A 22 -18.40 -4.27 4.79
N ASP A 23 -19.15 -5.31 4.40
CA ASP A 23 -20.33 -5.15 3.55
C ASP A 23 -21.47 -4.36 4.24
N CYS A 24 -21.57 -4.43 5.56
CA CYS A 24 -22.58 -3.75 6.39
C CYS A 24 -22.15 -2.34 6.83
N GLU A 25 -20.89 -1.97 6.62
CA GLU A 25 -20.36 -0.70 7.08
C GLU A 25 -20.98 0.48 6.31
N PRO A 26 -21.34 1.59 6.99
CA PRO A 26 -21.74 2.83 6.33
C PRO A 26 -20.71 3.36 5.33
N ASP A 27 -21.21 3.97 4.26
CA ASP A 27 -20.39 4.50 3.17
C ASP A 27 -19.38 5.56 3.63
N ILE A 28 -19.67 6.29 4.71
CA ILE A 28 -18.76 7.29 5.28
C ILE A 28 -17.45 6.64 5.73
N ILE A 29 -17.54 5.50 6.41
CA ILE A 29 -16.37 4.76 6.90
C ILE A 29 -15.69 4.07 5.73
N LYS A 30 -16.45 3.43 4.82
CA LYS A 30 -15.88 2.83 3.60
C LYS A 30 -15.10 3.85 2.76
N ASP A 31 -15.62 5.06 2.61
CA ASP A 31 -14.95 6.15 1.86
C ASP A 31 -13.66 6.61 2.53
N GLU A 32 -13.59 6.58 3.86
CA GLU A 32 -12.36 6.86 4.59
C GLU A 32 -11.29 5.80 4.30
N PHE A 33 -11.63 4.51 4.41
CA PHE A 33 -10.71 3.42 4.10
C PHE A 33 -10.31 3.37 2.62
N ARG A 34 -11.20 3.73 1.69
CA ARG A 34 -10.84 3.92 0.27
C ARG A 34 -9.81 5.02 0.07
N ARG A 35 -9.86 6.11 0.84
CA ARG A 35 -8.84 7.18 0.78
C ARG A 35 -7.50 6.67 1.30
N TYR A 36 -7.49 5.91 2.41
CA TYR A 36 -6.27 5.29 2.92
C TYR A 36 -5.66 4.30 1.93
N ALA A 37 -6.49 3.47 1.31
CA ALA A 37 -6.07 2.54 0.27
C ALA A 37 -5.42 3.25 -0.94
N ARG A 38 -6.03 4.36 -1.41
CA ARG A 38 -5.42 5.18 -2.48
C ARG A 38 -4.06 5.73 -2.08
N ALA A 39 -3.97 6.34 -0.89
CA ALA A 39 -2.70 6.91 -0.40
C ALA A 39 -1.60 5.83 -0.26
N ALA A 40 -1.96 4.65 0.24
CA ALA A 40 -1.02 3.53 0.36
C ALA A 40 -0.52 3.04 -1.01
N LEU A 41 -1.42 2.92 -1.99
CA LEU A 41 -1.05 2.52 -3.35
C LEU A 41 -0.16 3.57 -4.04
N GLU A 42 -0.45 4.86 -3.86
CA GLU A 42 0.39 5.95 -4.36
C GLU A 42 1.79 5.92 -3.74
N LEU A 43 1.89 5.76 -2.42
CA LEU A 43 3.17 5.59 -1.72
C LEU A 43 3.99 4.40 -2.24
N LEU A 44 3.33 3.26 -2.44
CA LEU A 44 3.97 2.07 -2.99
C LEU A 44 4.39 2.27 -4.44
N ALA A 45 3.59 2.97 -5.26
CA ALA A 45 3.94 3.31 -6.62
C ALA A 45 5.17 4.21 -6.68
N GLU A 46 5.25 5.24 -5.83
CA GLU A 46 6.44 6.10 -5.72
C GLU A 46 7.68 5.32 -5.24
N HIS A 47 7.53 4.37 -4.32
CA HIS A 47 8.65 3.54 -3.87
C HIS A 47 9.10 2.51 -4.93
N ARG A 48 8.16 2.00 -5.73
CA ARG A 48 8.43 1.05 -6.82
C ARG A 48 9.05 1.71 -8.04
N LYS A 49 8.86 3.02 -8.24
CA LYS A 49 9.65 3.76 -9.23
C LYS A 49 11.11 3.55 -8.85
N PRO A 50 11.94 2.92 -9.70
CA PRO A 50 13.34 2.77 -9.40
C PRO A 50 13.87 4.19 -9.21
N LYS A 51 14.24 4.52 -7.96
CA LYS A 51 15.22 5.57 -7.75
C LYS A 51 16.37 5.14 -8.63
N ILE A 52 16.62 5.87 -9.70
CA ILE A 52 17.91 5.85 -10.40
C ILE A 52 18.91 6.44 -9.39
N ARG A 53 19.15 5.71 -8.29
CA ARG A 53 20.32 5.89 -7.45
C ARG A 53 21.41 5.31 -8.34
N GLY A 54 22.20 6.22 -8.92
CA GLY A 54 23.34 5.87 -9.74
C GLY A 54 24.04 4.68 -9.11
N VAL A 55 24.08 3.58 -9.87
CA VAL A 55 24.73 2.34 -9.48
C VAL A 55 26.21 2.68 -9.29
N GLN A 56 26.59 3.03 -8.06
CA GLN A 56 27.98 2.99 -7.66
C GLN A 56 28.25 1.51 -7.37
N THR A 57 28.63 0.80 -8.42
CA THR A 57 29.17 -0.55 -8.35
C THR A 57 30.38 -0.49 -7.42
N LEU A 58 30.18 -0.80 -6.14
CA LEU A 58 31.26 -1.06 -5.20
C LEU A 58 31.84 -2.42 -5.57
N VAL A 59 32.83 -2.40 -6.47
CA VAL A 59 33.69 -3.54 -6.71
C VAL A 59 34.56 -3.68 -5.46
N VAL A 60 34.22 -4.64 -4.60
CA VAL A 60 35.06 -5.00 -3.45
C VAL A 60 35.92 -6.19 -3.89
N PRO A 61 37.24 -6.04 -4.06
CA PRO A 61 38.11 -7.17 -4.38
C PRO A 61 38.22 -8.06 -3.14
N TYR A 62 37.83 -9.33 -3.28
CA TYR A 62 38.06 -10.36 -2.28
C TYR A 62 39.55 -10.72 -2.30
N ALA A 63 40.28 -10.38 -1.24
CA ALA A 63 41.69 -10.73 -1.09
C ALA A 63 41.81 -12.20 -0.66
N ALA A 64 42.58 -12.98 -1.42
CA ALA A 64 42.93 -14.37 -1.18
C ALA A 64 44.19 -14.50 -0.30
#